data_AF-A0A8T5I9N4-F1
#
_entry.id   AF-A0A8T5I9N4-F1
#
_cell.length_a   1.000
_cell.length_b   1.000
_cell.length_c   1.000
_cell.angle_alpha   90.00
_cell.angle_beta   90.00
_cell.angle_gamma   90.00
#
_symmetry.space_group_name_H-M   'P 1'
#
loop_
_entity.id
_entity.type
_entity.pdbx_description
1 polymer ?
#
loop_
_entity_poly.entity_id
_entity_poly.type
_entity_poly.pdbx_seq_one_letter_code
_entity_poly.pdbx_strand_id
1 'polypeptide(L)'
;MDGEYTPELEMKKVNTQSSIGKMDDVAMTLDIHREFARLEEKLDKIESKLGNGEEVGKYHAVGIIAFKENSERVIGKNLRILEGKPLYKYIIEKALKSNLEKVYVITNCQAVKEEIAAMGAENLEVPDWYFEKNITGDKMISYPAEVINADIYLQLFVTAPFLTSESINKSINILEETNHDSVFTVNKRHDWAWHGGRPITYYPGNLPRSQDAVPLMIETTGLYGITKKALEEFKRRVGNRPYMLEIDQIEGWDIDEPLDFALAELFMKNISKMKDITGNNYGIDSNEFYVSKTRNPL
;
A
#
# COMPACT_ATOMS: atom_id res chain seq x y z
N MET A 1 65.51 76.19 5.12
CA MET A 1 66.29 75.12 4.46
C MET A 1 65.31 74.07 3.98
N ASP A 2 64.31 74.49 3.20
CA ASP A 2 64.36 75.00 1.81
C ASP A 2 64.19 73.79 0.92
N GLY A 3 63.03 73.67 0.26
CA GLY A 3 62.94 74.01 -1.18
C GLY A 3 63.15 72.71 -1.97
N GLU A 4 62.46 72.39 -3.05
CA GLU A 4 61.67 73.16 -3.98
C GLU A 4 60.67 72.18 -4.63
N TYR A 5 59.53 72.74 -5.03
CA TYR A 5 58.61 72.15 -5.99
C TYR A 5 58.94 72.78 -7.34
N THR A 6 59.07 71.99 -8.42
CA THR A 6 58.52 72.24 -9.79
C THR A 6 58.95 71.14 -10.79
N PRO A 7 58.25 70.97 -11.93
CA PRO A 7 57.75 69.67 -12.39
C PRO A 7 58.16 69.34 -13.84
N GLU A 8 57.44 68.37 -14.45
CA GLU A 8 57.29 68.06 -15.88
C GLU A 8 58.17 66.94 -16.46
N LEU A 9 57.52 65.84 -16.89
CA LEU A 9 57.42 65.53 -18.32
C LEU A 9 56.28 64.52 -18.63
N GLU A 10 55.32 65.05 -19.38
CA GLU A 10 54.51 64.46 -20.46
C GLU A 10 53.68 63.16 -20.29
N MET A 11 52.36 63.39 -20.43
CA MET A 11 51.35 62.44 -20.88
C MET A 11 51.67 61.85 -22.27
N LYS A 12 51.46 60.54 -22.42
CA LYS A 12 50.76 60.02 -23.61
C LYS A 12 49.55 59.20 -23.21
N LYS A 13 48.41 59.69 -23.68
CA LYS A 13 47.06 59.10 -23.60
C LYS A 13 47.06 57.68 -24.15
N VAL A 14 46.45 56.75 -23.41
CA VAL A 14 45.55 55.76 -24.01
C VAL A 14 44.22 55.86 -23.30
N ASN A 15 43.28 56.47 -24.01
CA ASN A 15 41.89 56.55 -23.68
C ASN A 15 41.22 55.32 -24.30
N THR A 16 40.73 54.40 -23.49
CA THR A 16 39.66 53.49 -23.91
C THR A 16 38.65 53.40 -22.77
N GLN A 17 37.52 54.06 -22.98
CA GLN A 17 36.29 53.89 -22.25
C GLN A 17 35.94 52.40 -22.10
N SER A 18 35.54 51.96 -20.91
CA SER A 18 34.70 50.77 -20.75
C SER A 18 33.49 51.09 -19.88
N SER A 19 32.55 51.82 -20.47
CA SER A 19 31.19 52.00 -19.97
C SER A 19 30.30 50.81 -20.40
N ILE A 20 30.66 49.59 -20.00
CA ILE A 20 29.92 48.35 -20.31
C ILE A 20 29.91 47.44 -19.06
N GLY A 21 29.23 47.88 -17.99
CA GLY A 21 29.18 47.09 -16.75
C GLY A 21 28.13 47.52 -15.73
N LYS A 22 27.10 48.27 -16.15
CA LYS A 22 25.98 48.65 -15.26
C LYS A 22 24.60 48.48 -15.89
N MET A 23 24.49 48.35 -17.22
CA MET A 23 23.20 48.14 -17.89
C MET A 23 22.81 46.66 -17.95
N ASP A 24 23.77 45.75 -18.05
CA ASP A 24 23.51 44.30 -18.14
C ASP A 24 23.04 43.70 -16.80
N ASP A 25 23.55 44.20 -15.66
CA ASP A 25 23.09 43.77 -14.32
C ASP A 25 21.66 44.20 -14.03
N VAL A 26 21.24 45.38 -14.52
CA VAL A 26 19.87 45.88 -14.34
C VAL A 26 18.90 45.08 -15.22
N ALA A 27 19.29 44.77 -16.46
CA ALA A 27 18.50 43.91 -17.35
C ALA A 27 18.35 42.49 -16.78
N MET A 28 19.44 41.91 -16.27
CA MET A 28 19.44 40.59 -15.63
C MET A 28 18.58 40.57 -14.35
N THR A 29 18.65 41.64 -13.55
CA THR A 29 17.80 41.77 -12.35
C THR A 29 16.33 41.90 -12.71
N LEU A 30 16.00 42.63 -13.78
CA LEU A 30 14.63 42.76 -14.30
C LEU A 30 14.08 41.43 -14.84
N ASP A 31 14.92 40.63 -15.51
CA ASP A 31 14.52 39.31 -16.02
C ASP A 31 14.28 38.30 -14.87
N ILE A 32 15.08 38.35 -13.80
CA ILE A 32 14.84 37.53 -12.61
C ILE A 32 13.51 37.89 -11.94
N HIS A 33 13.22 39.19 -11.78
CA HIS A 33 11.94 39.63 -11.20
C HIS A 33 10.73 39.23 -12.05
N ARG A 34 10.87 39.26 -13.38
CA ARG A 34 9.81 38.80 -14.29
C ARG A 34 9.57 37.30 -14.19
N GLU A 35 10.60 36.48 -14.09
CA GLU A 35 10.42 35.05 -13.90
C GLU A 35 9.90 34.70 -12.50
N PHE A 36 10.29 35.43 -11.45
CA PHE A 36 9.67 35.29 -10.13
C PHE A 36 8.18 35.60 -10.16
N ALA A 37 7.77 36.73 -10.74
CA ALA A 37 6.35 37.07 -10.87
C ALA A 37 5.57 36.04 -11.70
N ARG A 38 6.19 35.45 -12.72
CA ARG A 38 5.60 34.38 -13.54
C ARG A 38 5.46 33.07 -12.77
N LEU A 39 6.40 32.76 -11.88
CA LEU A 39 6.32 31.60 -10.99
C LEU A 39 5.26 31.79 -9.91
N GLU A 40 5.16 32.99 -9.33
CA GLU A 40 4.09 33.36 -8.38
C GLU A 40 2.71 33.24 -9.04
N GLU A 41 2.52 33.77 -10.26
CA GLU A 41 1.26 33.65 -10.98
C GLU A 41 0.91 32.18 -11.35
N LYS A 42 1.93 31.34 -11.56
CA LYS A 42 1.74 29.89 -11.75
C LYS A 42 1.35 29.20 -10.44
N LEU A 43 1.96 29.58 -9.32
CA LEU A 43 1.64 29.12 -7.97
C LEU A 43 0.19 29.48 -7.62
N ASP A 44 -0.21 30.74 -7.78
CA ASP A 44 -1.58 31.20 -7.55
C ASP A 44 -2.59 30.44 -8.42
N LYS A 45 -2.25 30.15 -9.69
CA LYS A 45 -3.11 29.33 -10.56
C LYS A 45 -3.20 27.88 -10.10
N ILE A 46 -2.13 27.31 -9.55
CA ILE A 46 -2.12 25.97 -8.96
C ILE A 46 -2.97 25.97 -7.68
N GLU A 47 -2.78 26.94 -6.79
CA GLU A 47 -3.55 27.10 -5.55
C GLU A 47 -5.05 27.36 -5.84
N SER A 48 -5.37 28.17 -6.86
CA SER A 48 -6.75 28.39 -7.30
C SER A 48 -7.40 27.13 -7.91
N LYS A 49 -6.60 26.27 -8.54
CA LYS A 49 -7.06 24.98 -9.10
C LYS A 49 -7.19 23.92 -8.02
N LEU A 50 -6.43 24.03 -6.94
CA LEU A 50 -6.55 23.19 -5.75
C LEU A 50 -7.81 23.52 -4.93
N GLY A 51 -8.51 24.62 -5.25
CA GLY A 51 -9.68 25.07 -4.52
C GLY A 51 -9.31 25.51 -3.10
N ASN A 52 -10.16 26.33 -2.49
CA ASN A 52 -10.17 26.40 -1.02
C ASN A 52 -10.40 24.97 -0.56
N GLY A 53 -9.38 24.34 0.05
CA GLY A 53 -9.45 22.94 0.46
C GLY A 53 -10.76 22.71 1.18
N GLU A 54 -11.68 22.01 0.51
CA GLU A 54 -12.69 21.25 1.21
C GLU A 54 -11.89 20.49 2.27
N GLU A 55 -12.28 20.57 3.54
CA GLU A 55 -11.74 19.65 4.54
C GLU A 55 -11.87 18.26 3.92
N VAL A 56 -10.75 17.69 3.48
CA VAL A 56 -10.72 16.35 2.93
C VAL A 56 -11.18 15.50 4.09
N GLY A 57 -12.46 15.10 4.03
CA GLY A 57 -13.15 14.43 5.12
C GLY A 57 -12.23 13.38 5.68
N LYS A 58 -11.87 13.53 6.95
CA LYS A 58 -10.97 12.60 7.60
C LYS A 58 -11.75 11.30 7.80
N TYR A 59 -11.33 10.25 7.11
CA TYR A 59 -11.87 8.93 7.36
C TYR A 59 -11.29 8.41 8.68
N HIS A 60 -12.06 7.60 9.37
CA HIS A 60 -11.64 6.80 10.49
C HIS A 60 -10.82 5.59 10.02
N ALA A 61 -11.36 4.72 9.17
CA ALA A 61 -10.66 3.54 8.67
C ALA A 61 -10.86 3.30 7.17
N VAL A 62 -9.75 3.12 6.43
CA VAL A 62 -9.77 2.88 4.97
C VAL A 62 -9.01 1.61 4.58
N GLY A 63 -9.53 0.89 3.59
CA GLY A 63 -8.88 -0.27 3.01
C GLY A 63 -8.17 0.07 1.71
N ILE A 64 -6.95 -0.43 1.53
CA ILE A 64 -6.12 -0.27 0.35
C ILE A 64 -5.85 -1.66 -0.24
N ILE A 65 -6.34 -1.89 -1.46
CA ILE A 65 -6.12 -3.14 -2.21
C ILE A 65 -5.33 -2.79 -3.46
N ALA A 66 -4.18 -3.43 -3.66
CA ALA A 66 -3.35 -3.20 -4.84
C ALA A 66 -3.13 -4.50 -5.62
N PHE A 67 -3.26 -4.43 -6.94
CA PHE A 67 -2.91 -5.55 -7.81
C PHE A 67 -2.53 -5.10 -9.21
N LYS A 68 -1.66 -5.89 -9.86
CA LYS A 68 -1.23 -5.66 -11.25
C LYS A 68 -2.05 -6.53 -12.20
N GLU A 69 -2.27 -6.04 -13.42
CA GLU A 69 -2.85 -6.83 -14.52
C GLU A 69 -2.03 -8.09 -14.79
N ASN A 70 -0.71 -7.92 -14.95
CA ASN A 70 0.23 -8.99 -15.20
C ASN A 70 0.91 -9.41 -13.90
N SER A 71 0.46 -10.55 -13.36
CA SER A 71 1.12 -11.24 -12.23
C SER A 71 2.31 -12.07 -12.75
N GLU A 72 3.44 -12.04 -12.04
CA GLU A 72 4.71 -12.60 -12.51
C GLU A 72 4.82 -14.13 -12.33
N ARG A 73 4.41 -14.65 -11.17
CA ARG A 73 4.54 -16.09 -10.85
C ARG A 73 3.41 -16.92 -11.46
N VAL A 74 2.19 -16.41 -11.37
CA VAL A 74 1.00 -16.98 -11.98
C VAL A 74 0.42 -15.97 -12.95
N ILE A 75 0.53 -16.23 -14.25
CA ILE A 75 0.09 -15.32 -15.32
C ILE A 75 -1.41 -15.02 -15.15
N GLY A 76 -1.75 -13.73 -15.09
CA GLY A 76 -3.14 -13.26 -14.97
C GLY A 76 -3.85 -13.68 -13.68
N LYS A 77 -3.13 -14.10 -12.63
CA LYS A 77 -3.68 -14.62 -11.35
C LYS A 77 -4.85 -13.82 -10.82
N ASN A 78 -4.70 -12.50 -10.75
CA ASN A 78 -5.68 -11.60 -10.12
C ASN A 78 -7.02 -11.58 -10.88
N LEU A 79 -6.98 -11.76 -12.21
CA LEU A 79 -8.15 -11.79 -13.09
C LEU A 79 -8.68 -13.22 -13.31
N ARG A 80 -7.90 -14.24 -12.93
CA ARG A 80 -8.27 -15.64 -13.11
C ARG A 80 -9.49 -15.96 -12.25
N ILE A 81 -10.42 -16.73 -12.85
CA ILE A 81 -11.62 -17.20 -12.16
C ILE A 81 -11.23 -18.26 -11.14
N LEU A 82 -11.60 -18.01 -9.88
CA LEU A 82 -11.55 -18.96 -8.79
C LEU A 82 -13.01 -19.24 -8.40
N GLU A 83 -13.51 -20.43 -8.73
CA GLU A 83 -14.90 -20.87 -8.49
C GLU A 83 -15.99 -19.80 -8.77
N GLY A 84 -16.06 -19.33 -10.02
CA GLY A 84 -17.17 -18.51 -10.52
C GLY A 84 -16.97 -16.99 -10.44
N LYS A 85 -15.94 -16.48 -9.76
CA LYS A 85 -15.58 -15.05 -9.79
C LYS A 85 -14.06 -14.84 -9.95
N PRO A 86 -13.60 -13.71 -10.53
CA PRO A 86 -12.18 -13.35 -10.56
C PRO A 86 -11.59 -13.24 -9.14
N LEU A 87 -10.34 -13.66 -8.97
CA LEU A 87 -9.67 -13.69 -7.67
C LEU A 87 -9.73 -12.33 -6.94
N TYR A 88 -9.48 -11.23 -7.64
CA TYR A 88 -9.44 -9.89 -7.04
C TYR A 88 -10.77 -9.49 -6.37
N LYS A 89 -11.92 -10.03 -6.84
CA LYS A 89 -13.23 -9.67 -6.30
C LYS A 89 -13.44 -10.15 -4.88
N TYR A 90 -12.88 -11.30 -4.52
CA TYR A 90 -13.08 -11.90 -3.21
C TYR A 90 -12.71 -10.92 -2.09
N ILE A 91 -11.49 -10.36 -2.14
CA ILE A 91 -11.03 -9.45 -1.10
C ILE A 91 -11.77 -8.11 -1.13
N ILE A 92 -12.13 -7.60 -2.31
CA ILE A 92 -12.89 -6.33 -2.43
C ILE A 92 -14.28 -6.50 -1.81
N GLU A 93 -15.01 -7.57 -2.13
CA GLU A 93 -16.33 -7.85 -1.54
C GLU A 93 -16.25 -7.96 -0.02
N LYS A 94 -15.20 -8.60 0.50
CA LYS A 94 -14.97 -8.77 1.94
C LYS A 94 -14.61 -7.44 2.62
N ALA A 95 -13.82 -6.59 1.97
CA ALA A 95 -13.51 -5.25 2.44
C ALA A 95 -14.77 -4.36 2.46
N LEU A 96 -15.59 -4.41 1.42
CA LEU A 96 -16.83 -3.63 1.33
C LEU A 96 -17.92 -4.09 2.33
N LYS A 97 -17.90 -5.36 2.73
CA LYS A 97 -18.76 -5.91 3.79
C LYS A 97 -18.24 -5.66 5.21
N SER A 98 -17.06 -5.06 5.35
CA SER A 98 -16.44 -4.75 6.65
C SER A 98 -16.82 -3.35 7.14
N ASN A 99 -16.26 -2.93 8.27
CA ASN A 99 -16.47 -1.61 8.89
C ASN A 99 -15.58 -0.51 8.29
N LEU A 100 -14.87 -0.80 7.19
CA LEU A 100 -14.12 0.22 6.44
C LEU A 100 -15.07 1.25 5.84
N GLU A 101 -14.79 2.54 6.02
CA GLU A 101 -15.61 3.60 5.44
C GLU A 101 -15.38 3.76 3.94
N LYS A 102 -14.14 3.49 3.50
CA LYS A 102 -13.74 3.49 2.09
C LYS A 102 -12.82 2.33 1.77
N VAL A 103 -12.99 1.80 0.56
CA VAL A 103 -12.12 0.78 -0.02
C VAL A 103 -11.54 1.36 -1.31
N TYR A 104 -10.24 1.58 -1.32
CA TYR A 104 -9.48 2.05 -2.46
C TYR A 104 -8.79 0.88 -3.15
N VAL A 105 -8.88 0.86 -4.48
CA VAL A 105 -8.27 -0.16 -5.33
C VAL A 105 -7.27 0.50 -6.28
N ILE A 106 -6.04 0.00 -6.25
CA ILE A 106 -4.94 0.46 -7.09
C ILE A 106 -4.64 -0.64 -8.11
N THR A 107 -4.87 -0.35 -9.39
CA THR A 107 -4.58 -1.29 -10.48
C THR A 107 -4.25 -0.58 -11.78
N ASN A 108 -3.34 -1.17 -12.54
CA ASN A 108 -3.05 -0.76 -13.92
C ASN A 108 -3.94 -1.48 -14.95
N CYS A 109 -4.84 -2.36 -14.51
CA CYS A 109 -5.78 -3.04 -15.41
C CYS A 109 -6.99 -2.14 -15.67
N GLN A 110 -7.01 -1.44 -16.81
CA GLN A 110 -8.11 -0.54 -17.15
C GLN A 110 -9.46 -1.26 -17.31
N ALA A 111 -9.42 -2.53 -17.75
CA ALA A 111 -10.62 -3.32 -18.04
C ALA A 111 -11.51 -3.61 -16.82
N VAL A 112 -10.97 -3.50 -15.60
CA VAL A 112 -11.72 -3.79 -14.36
C VAL A 112 -12.11 -2.53 -13.58
N LYS A 113 -11.67 -1.32 -13.98
CA LYS A 113 -11.92 -0.10 -13.20
C LYS A 113 -13.42 0.23 -13.08
N GLU A 114 -14.18 0.08 -14.17
CA GLU A 114 -15.64 0.29 -14.15
C GLU A 114 -16.34 -0.73 -13.24
N GLU A 115 -15.90 -1.98 -13.27
CA GLU A 115 -16.43 -3.06 -12.44
C GLU A 115 -16.13 -2.83 -10.95
N ILE A 116 -14.90 -2.41 -10.61
CA ILE A 116 -14.50 -2.01 -9.25
C ILE A 116 -15.41 -0.88 -8.73
N ALA A 117 -15.64 0.14 -9.55
CA ALA A 117 -16.52 1.25 -9.19
C ALA A 117 -17.97 0.78 -8.98
N ALA A 118 -18.46 -0.11 -9.85
CA ALA A 118 -19.80 -0.69 -9.74
C ALA A 118 -19.98 -1.56 -8.48
N MET A 119 -18.90 -2.16 -7.96
CA MET A 119 -18.93 -2.87 -6.68
C MET A 119 -19.05 -1.92 -5.48
N GLY A 120 -18.72 -0.64 -5.63
CA GLY A 120 -18.72 0.37 -4.57
C GLY A 120 -17.34 0.70 -4.00
N ALA A 121 -16.26 0.20 -4.62
CA ALA A 121 -14.88 0.59 -4.27
C ALA A 121 -14.40 1.75 -5.16
N GLU A 122 -13.42 2.52 -4.68
CA GLU A 122 -12.86 3.67 -5.41
C GLU A 122 -11.55 3.28 -6.10
N ASN A 123 -11.42 3.62 -7.38
CA ASN A 123 -10.15 3.49 -8.07
C ASN A 123 -9.22 4.62 -7.60
N LEU A 124 -8.07 4.26 -7.03
CA LEU A 124 -7.04 5.23 -6.66
C LEU A 124 -5.97 5.28 -7.74
N GLU A 125 -5.83 6.45 -8.37
CA GLU A 125 -4.76 6.69 -9.33
C GLU A 125 -3.42 6.89 -8.60
N VAL A 126 -2.38 6.28 -9.15
CA VAL A 126 -1.03 6.28 -8.60
C VAL A 126 -0.02 6.57 -9.70
N PRO A 127 1.18 7.07 -9.38
CA PRO A 127 2.23 7.27 -10.39
C PRO A 127 2.74 5.93 -10.92
N ASP A 128 3.32 5.94 -12.12
CA ASP A 128 3.81 4.73 -12.81
C ASP A 128 4.78 3.88 -11.97
N TRP A 129 5.60 4.54 -11.12
CA TRP A 129 6.54 3.85 -10.25
C TRP A 129 5.86 2.85 -9.30
N TYR A 130 4.56 3.01 -9.03
CA TYR A 130 3.78 2.11 -8.19
C TYR A 130 3.71 0.68 -8.78
N PHE A 131 3.85 0.56 -10.10
CA PHE A 131 3.78 -0.72 -10.80
C PHE A 131 5.16 -1.30 -11.13
N GLU A 132 6.25 -0.66 -10.71
CA GLU A 132 7.60 -1.19 -10.85
C GLU A 132 7.79 -2.52 -10.11
N LYS A 133 8.75 -3.33 -10.57
CA LYS A 133 8.96 -4.70 -10.04
C LYS A 133 9.52 -4.75 -8.62
N ASN A 134 10.28 -3.73 -8.24
CA ASN A 134 10.98 -3.63 -6.97
C ASN A 134 10.20 -2.86 -5.90
N ILE A 135 8.92 -2.53 -6.14
CA ILE A 135 8.10 -1.88 -5.13
C ILE A 135 7.90 -2.79 -3.91
N THR A 136 8.09 -2.24 -2.72
CA THR A 136 7.92 -2.97 -1.46
C THR A 136 6.53 -2.76 -0.88
N GLY A 137 6.09 -3.67 0.00
CA GLY A 137 4.84 -3.53 0.75
C GLY A 137 4.74 -2.21 1.51
N ASP A 138 5.87 -1.75 2.07
CA ASP A 138 5.99 -0.48 2.79
C ASP A 138 5.70 0.74 1.89
N LYS A 139 6.26 0.77 0.68
CA LYS A 139 5.99 1.84 -0.28
C LYS A 139 4.55 1.80 -0.80
N MET A 140 3.98 0.60 -0.95
CA MET A 140 2.61 0.43 -1.41
C MET A 140 1.58 1.02 -0.44
N ILE A 141 1.86 1.08 0.86
CA ILE A 141 0.95 1.71 1.83
C ILE A 141 1.27 3.19 2.09
N SER A 142 2.54 3.61 1.96
CA SER A 142 2.93 4.99 2.26
C SER A 142 2.32 6.02 1.31
N TYR A 143 2.29 5.75 0.00
CA TYR A 143 1.74 6.70 -0.97
C TYR A 143 0.23 6.92 -0.83
N PRO A 144 -0.62 5.87 -0.73
CA PRO A 144 -2.04 6.05 -0.46
C PRO A 144 -2.30 6.90 0.79
N ALA A 145 -1.49 6.75 1.84
CA ALA A 145 -1.62 7.55 3.06
C ALA A 145 -1.19 9.02 2.90
N GLU A 146 -0.42 9.37 1.87
CA GLU A 146 -0.09 10.77 1.55
C GLU A 146 -1.24 11.49 0.84
N VAL A 147 -2.12 10.75 0.15
CA VAL A 147 -3.22 11.32 -0.65
C VAL A 147 -4.60 11.06 -0.04
N ILE A 148 -4.73 10.12 0.88
CA ILE A 148 -5.96 9.80 1.61
C ILE A 148 -5.77 10.14 3.08
N ASN A 149 -6.63 11.00 3.62
CA ASN A 149 -6.62 11.39 5.03
C ASN A 149 -7.48 10.42 5.86
N ALA A 150 -6.84 9.47 6.55
CA ALA A 150 -7.53 8.51 7.42
C ALA A 150 -6.80 8.30 8.77
N ASP A 151 -7.49 7.89 9.83
CA ASP A 151 -6.85 7.51 11.10
C ASP A 151 -6.19 6.12 11.05
N ILE A 152 -6.80 5.20 10.33
CA ILE A 152 -6.38 3.81 10.21
C ILE A 152 -6.34 3.41 8.73
N TYR A 153 -5.25 2.75 8.33
CA TYR A 153 -5.06 2.22 6.99
C TYR A 153 -4.88 0.71 7.04
N LEU A 154 -5.68 -0.02 6.27
CA LEU A 154 -5.57 -1.48 6.11
C LEU A 154 -5.11 -1.83 4.71
N GLN A 155 -3.91 -2.38 4.57
CA GLN A 155 -3.43 -3.02 3.36
C GLN A 155 -4.02 -4.43 3.27
N LEU A 156 -4.73 -4.72 2.18
CA LEU A 156 -5.40 -6.00 1.93
C LEU A 156 -4.92 -6.57 0.59
N PHE A 157 -4.67 -7.88 0.55
CA PHE A 157 -4.05 -8.54 -0.61
C PHE A 157 -5.03 -9.43 -1.36
N VAL A 158 -5.08 -9.28 -2.69
CA VAL A 158 -5.91 -10.11 -3.58
C VAL A 158 -5.55 -11.58 -3.54
N THR A 159 -4.33 -11.92 -3.11
CA THR A 159 -3.83 -13.28 -2.98
C THR A 159 -4.34 -14.00 -1.74
N ALA A 160 -5.02 -13.30 -0.83
CA ALA A 160 -5.66 -13.86 0.36
C ALA A 160 -7.20 -13.91 0.22
N PRO A 161 -7.76 -14.72 -0.70
CA PRO A 161 -9.20 -14.72 -0.97
C PRO A 161 -10.03 -15.27 0.18
N PHE A 162 -9.41 -15.90 1.18
CA PHE A 162 -10.09 -16.51 2.33
C PHE A 162 -10.14 -15.60 3.56
N LEU A 163 -9.38 -14.50 3.59
CA LEU A 163 -9.44 -13.50 4.68
C LEU A 163 -10.88 -13.04 4.92
N THR A 164 -11.35 -12.93 6.15
CA THR A 164 -12.76 -12.61 6.43
C THR A 164 -12.98 -11.12 6.75
N SER A 165 -14.19 -10.62 6.49
CA SER A 165 -14.62 -9.30 6.97
C SER A 165 -14.57 -9.19 8.49
N GLU A 166 -14.74 -10.30 9.20
CA GLU A 166 -14.62 -10.35 10.67
C GLU A 166 -13.18 -10.07 11.11
N SER A 167 -12.17 -10.65 10.45
CA SER A 167 -10.76 -10.35 10.75
C SER A 167 -10.34 -8.95 10.33
N ILE A 168 -10.92 -8.40 9.26
CA ILE A 168 -10.79 -6.98 8.90
C ILE A 168 -11.31 -6.10 10.05
N ASN A 169 -12.53 -6.38 10.55
CA ASN A 169 -13.13 -5.63 11.65
C ASN A 169 -12.36 -5.78 12.97
N LYS A 170 -11.90 -6.98 13.31
CA LYS A 170 -11.05 -7.21 14.49
C LYS A 170 -9.78 -6.37 14.42
N SER A 171 -9.17 -6.26 13.23
CA SER A 171 -7.97 -5.45 13.02
C SER A 171 -8.22 -3.97 13.29
N ILE A 172 -9.35 -3.45 12.83
CA ILE A 172 -9.80 -2.07 13.10
C ILE A 172 -9.97 -1.87 14.61
N ASN A 173 -10.76 -2.73 15.28
CA ASN A 173 -11.01 -2.62 16.73
C ASN A 173 -9.71 -2.70 17.55
N ILE A 174 -8.77 -3.57 17.18
CA ILE A 174 -7.47 -3.68 17.88
C ILE A 174 -6.72 -2.35 17.84
N LEU A 175 -6.70 -1.65 16.69
CA LEU A 175 -6.01 -0.37 16.56
C LEU A 175 -6.71 0.78 17.30
N GLU A 176 -8.03 0.67 17.52
CA GLU A 176 -8.83 1.67 18.23
C GLU A 176 -8.81 1.50 19.75
N GLU A 177 -8.96 0.25 20.20
CA GLU A 177 -9.25 -0.08 21.59
C GLU A 177 -7.98 -0.39 22.41
N THR A 178 -6.83 -0.49 21.73
CA THR A 178 -5.56 -0.87 22.37
C THR A 178 -4.45 0.12 22.06
N ASN A 179 -3.29 -0.07 22.71
CA ASN A 179 -2.10 0.75 22.49
C ASN A 179 -1.19 0.21 21.36
N HIS A 180 -1.71 -0.68 20.51
CA HIS A 180 -1.01 -1.19 19.34
C HIS A 180 -1.05 -0.18 18.21
N ASP A 181 0.08 -0.04 17.52
CA ASP A 181 0.23 0.95 16.44
C ASP A 181 0.04 0.36 15.04
N SER A 182 0.04 -0.98 14.98
CA SER A 182 -0.12 -1.80 13.79
C SER A 182 -0.65 -3.18 14.16
N VAL A 183 -1.25 -3.86 13.20
CA VAL A 183 -1.79 -5.21 13.31
C VAL A 183 -1.51 -5.97 12.02
N PHE A 184 -1.20 -7.25 12.09
CA PHE A 184 -1.11 -8.10 10.90
C PHE A 184 -1.54 -9.52 11.22
N THR A 185 -1.98 -10.23 10.19
CA THR A 185 -2.49 -11.59 10.34
C THR A 185 -1.37 -12.62 10.34
N VAL A 186 -1.48 -13.59 11.26
CA VAL A 186 -0.53 -14.69 11.42
C VAL A 186 -1.23 -16.04 11.53
N ASN A 187 -0.57 -17.10 11.07
CA ASN A 187 -0.89 -18.46 11.45
C ASN A 187 0.06 -18.93 12.55
N LYS A 188 -0.51 -19.56 13.57
CA LYS A 188 0.24 -20.20 14.64
C LYS A 188 0.63 -21.62 14.23
N ARG A 189 1.91 -21.95 14.31
CA ARG A 189 2.44 -23.27 13.94
C ARG A 189 3.33 -23.87 15.02
N HIS A 190 3.11 -25.16 15.28
CA HIS A 190 3.90 -25.95 16.23
C HIS A 190 4.91 -26.83 15.48
N ASP A 191 5.75 -26.16 14.67
CA ASP A 191 6.70 -26.82 13.77
C ASP A 191 8.12 -26.85 14.35
N TRP A 192 8.92 -27.84 13.93
CA TRP A 192 10.35 -27.93 14.23
C TRP A 192 11.16 -27.10 13.24
N ALA A 193 11.23 -25.78 13.46
CA ALA A 193 11.93 -24.89 12.55
C ALA A 193 13.43 -24.81 12.83
N TRP A 194 14.20 -24.70 11.75
CA TRP A 194 15.65 -24.54 11.77
C TRP A 194 16.05 -23.30 10.95
N HIS A 195 17.02 -22.53 11.45
CA HIS A 195 17.61 -21.40 10.74
C HIS A 195 19.13 -21.43 10.89
N GLY A 196 19.86 -21.33 9.77
CA GLY A 196 21.33 -21.36 9.79
C GLY A 196 21.92 -22.62 10.45
N GLY A 197 21.23 -23.76 10.34
CA GLY A 197 21.65 -25.03 10.94
C GLY A 197 21.40 -25.15 12.46
N ARG A 198 20.58 -24.26 13.05
CA ARG A 198 20.20 -24.32 14.47
C ARG A 198 18.68 -24.38 14.62
N PRO A 199 18.13 -25.15 15.57
CA PRO A 199 16.69 -25.13 15.82
C PRO A 199 16.27 -23.82 16.48
N ILE A 200 15.06 -23.38 16.13
CA ILE A 200 14.45 -22.14 16.63
C ILE A 200 13.40 -22.45 17.71
N THR A 201 12.61 -23.51 17.53
CA THR A 201 11.44 -23.82 18.36
C THR A 201 11.70 -24.85 19.46
N TYR A 202 12.89 -25.44 19.50
CA TYR A 202 13.26 -26.46 20.47
C TYR A 202 14.77 -26.52 20.69
N TYR A 203 15.19 -27.26 21.72
CA TYR A 203 16.60 -27.55 21.99
C TYR A 203 16.96 -28.94 21.49
N PRO A 204 18.08 -29.15 20.77
CA PRO A 204 18.44 -30.47 20.22
C PRO A 204 18.51 -31.61 21.25
N GLY A 205 18.81 -31.29 22.51
CA GLY A 205 18.86 -32.26 23.62
C GLY A 205 17.53 -32.56 24.29
N ASN A 206 16.45 -31.84 23.94
CA ASN A 206 15.12 -32.04 24.48
C ASN A 206 14.07 -31.65 23.43
N LEU A 207 13.57 -32.65 22.70
CA LEU A 207 12.47 -32.47 21.76
C LEU A 207 11.14 -32.55 22.53
N PRO A 208 10.41 -31.43 22.72
CA PRO A 208 9.10 -31.47 23.34
C PRO A 208 8.09 -32.15 22.41
N ARG A 209 6.90 -32.48 22.92
CA ARG A 209 5.77 -32.83 22.04
C ARG A 209 5.35 -31.58 21.27
N SER A 210 4.82 -31.72 20.06
CA SER A 210 4.47 -30.55 19.22
C SER A 210 3.52 -29.59 19.93
N GLN A 211 2.53 -30.08 20.67
CA GLN A 211 1.59 -29.24 21.43
C GLN A 211 2.23 -28.45 22.59
N ASP A 212 3.40 -28.88 23.06
CA ASP A 212 4.16 -28.21 24.13
C ASP A 212 5.25 -27.30 23.56
N ALA A 213 5.48 -27.32 22.25
CA ALA A 213 6.49 -26.50 21.60
C ALA A 213 6.11 -25.02 21.62
N VAL A 214 7.11 -24.16 21.78
CA VAL A 214 6.90 -22.71 21.59
C VAL A 214 6.49 -22.51 20.12
N PRO A 215 5.31 -21.93 19.87
CA PRO A 215 4.79 -21.80 18.52
C PRO A 215 5.54 -20.73 17.74
N LEU A 216 5.59 -20.93 16.43
CA LEU A 216 5.94 -19.89 15.47
C LEU A 216 4.67 -19.12 15.08
N MET A 217 4.79 -17.81 15.03
CA MET A 217 3.79 -16.95 14.40
C MET A 217 4.30 -16.63 13.00
N ILE A 218 3.64 -17.18 11.99
CA ILE A 218 4.02 -17.01 10.59
C ILE A 218 3.06 -16.00 9.96
N GLU A 219 3.58 -14.90 9.42
CA GLU A 219 2.78 -13.92 8.68
C GLU A 219 2.02 -14.60 7.54
N THR A 220 0.73 -14.28 7.40
CA THR A 220 -0.11 -14.82 6.31
C THR A 220 -0.12 -13.93 5.08
N THR A 221 0.53 -12.76 5.15
CA THR A 221 0.60 -11.75 4.08
C THR A 221 -0.75 -11.21 3.60
N GLY A 222 -1.87 -11.58 4.22
CA GLY A 222 -3.21 -11.20 3.78
C GLY A 222 -3.69 -9.81 4.24
N LEU A 223 -3.35 -9.39 5.47
CA LEU A 223 -3.77 -8.11 6.05
C LEU A 223 -2.66 -7.48 6.88
N TYR A 224 -2.47 -6.16 6.68
CA TYR A 224 -1.67 -5.30 7.55
C TYR A 224 -2.46 -4.01 7.84
N GLY A 225 -2.77 -3.74 9.10
CA GLY A 225 -3.35 -2.48 9.57
C GLY A 225 -2.30 -1.62 10.25
N ILE A 226 -2.39 -0.30 10.07
CA ILE A 226 -1.49 0.66 10.73
C ILE A 226 -2.19 1.98 11.00
N THR A 227 -1.88 2.60 12.14
CA THR A 227 -2.36 3.95 12.47
C THR A 227 -1.65 5.01 11.63
N LYS A 228 -2.34 6.12 11.32
CA LYS A 228 -1.79 7.28 10.61
C LYS A 228 -0.46 7.74 11.23
N LYS A 229 -0.46 7.93 12.54
CA LYS A 229 0.70 8.38 13.30
C LYS A 229 1.92 7.47 13.07
N ALA A 230 1.74 6.16 13.19
CA ALA A 230 2.84 5.22 13.00
C ALA A 230 3.31 5.14 11.54
N LEU A 231 2.38 5.23 10.60
CA LEU A 231 2.72 5.23 9.18
C LEU A 231 3.48 6.50 8.77
N GLU A 232 3.08 7.66 9.27
CA GLU A 232 3.79 8.94 9.06
C GLU A 232 5.19 8.92 9.66
N GLU A 233 5.35 8.34 10.86
CA GLU A 233 6.63 8.27 11.57
C GLU A 233 7.60 7.26 10.94
N PHE A 234 7.13 6.06 10.60
CA PHE A 234 8.00 4.95 10.21
C PHE A 234 8.02 4.65 8.71
N LYS A 235 7.03 5.14 7.94
CA LYS A 235 6.90 4.92 6.49
C LYS A 235 7.01 3.44 6.08
N ARG A 236 6.40 2.56 6.88
CA ARG A 236 6.36 1.10 6.68
C ARG A 236 5.06 0.52 7.23
N ARG A 237 4.68 -0.70 6.82
CA ARG A 237 3.38 -1.31 7.17
C ARG A 237 3.29 -1.91 8.56
N VAL A 238 4.41 -2.06 9.26
CA VAL A 238 4.49 -2.59 10.64
C VAL A 238 5.14 -1.55 11.55
N GLY A 239 4.43 -1.15 12.60
CA GLY A 239 4.91 -0.20 13.60
C GLY A 239 5.84 -0.82 14.63
N ASN A 240 6.04 -0.14 15.76
CA ASN A 240 6.90 -0.59 16.86
C ASN A 240 6.14 -1.37 17.95
N ARG A 241 4.80 -1.34 17.94
CA ARG A 241 3.93 -2.10 18.83
C ARG A 241 2.94 -2.93 18.02
N PRO A 242 3.42 -3.87 17.18
CA PRO A 242 2.53 -4.68 16.38
C PRO A 242 1.68 -5.62 17.22
N TYR A 243 0.43 -5.81 16.81
CA TYR A 243 -0.41 -6.91 17.24
C TYR A 243 -0.40 -8.02 16.19
N MET A 244 -0.13 -9.25 16.61
CA MET A 244 -0.21 -10.43 15.75
C MET A 244 -1.60 -11.04 15.87
N LEU A 245 -2.47 -10.77 14.90
CA LEU A 245 -3.83 -11.33 14.85
C LEU A 245 -3.77 -12.78 14.35
N GLU A 246 -3.91 -13.72 15.26
CA GLU A 246 -4.00 -15.14 14.91
C GLU A 246 -5.29 -15.42 14.13
N ILE A 247 -5.14 -15.97 12.93
CA ILE A 247 -6.22 -16.47 12.09
C ILE A 247 -5.98 -17.95 11.76
N ASP A 248 -7.03 -18.65 11.35
CA ASP A 248 -6.90 -20.05 10.99
C ASP A 248 -6.14 -20.24 9.68
N GLN A 249 -5.68 -21.48 9.46
CA GLN A 249 -4.80 -21.81 8.33
C GLN A 249 -5.44 -21.60 6.96
N ILE A 250 -6.76 -21.78 6.85
CA ILE A 250 -7.48 -21.59 5.59
C ILE A 250 -7.71 -20.10 5.36
N GLU A 251 -8.14 -19.35 6.39
CA GLU A 251 -8.28 -17.89 6.31
C GLU A 251 -6.96 -17.23 5.91
N GLY A 252 -5.84 -17.74 6.42
CA GLY A 252 -4.48 -17.29 6.11
C GLY A 252 -3.88 -17.83 4.82
N TRP A 253 -4.66 -18.53 3.98
CA TRP A 253 -4.12 -19.16 2.77
C TRP A 253 -3.83 -18.13 1.68
N ASP A 254 -2.54 -17.95 1.39
CA ASP A 254 -2.02 -17.04 0.35
C ASP A 254 -1.82 -17.80 -0.98
N ILE A 255 -2.30 -17.21 -2.08
CA ILE A 255 -2.18 -17.79 -3.42
C ILE A 255 -1.02 -17.12 -4.14
N ASP A 256 0.14 -17.78 -4.15
CA ASP A 256 1.35 -17.24 -4.75
C ASP A 256 1.85 -18.07 -5.93
N GLU A 257 1.69 -19.39 -5.85
CA GLU A 257 2.12 -20.37 -6.84
C GLU A 257 0.92 -21.07 -7.51
N PRO A 258 1.14 -21.74 -8.67
CA PRO A 258 0.08 -22.48 -9.36
C PRO A 258 -0.60 -23.55 -8.49
N LEU A 259 0.16 -24.19 -7.58
CA LEU A 259 -0.38 -25.19 -6.67
C LEU A 259 -1.34 -24.58 -5.65
N ASP A 260 -1.03 -23.39 -5.12
CA ASP A 260 -1.91 -22.70 -4.16
C ASP A 260 -3.26 -22.39 -4.80
N PHE A 261 -3.25 -21.97 -6.06
CA PHE A 261 -4.47 -21.70 -6.82
C PHE A 261 -5.30 -22.98 -6.99
N ALA A 262 -4.67 -24.08 -7.39
CA ALA A 262 -5.35 -25.37 -7.57
C ALA A 262 -5.95 -25.90 -6.24
N LEU A 263 -5.24 -25.71 -5.13
CA LEU A 263 -5.71 -26.08 -3.80
C LEU A 263 -6.87 -25.19 -3.35
N ALA A 264 -6.81 -23.88 -3.62
CA ALA A 264 -7.92 -22.96 -3.36
C ALA A 264 -9.17 -23.33 -4.16
N GLU A 265 -9.03 -23.67 -5.45
CA GLU A 265 -10.15 -24.17 -6.27
C GLU A 265 -10.75 -25.45 -5.69
N LEU A 266 -9.92 -26.43 -5.32
CA LEU A 266 -10.38 -27.68 -4.74
C LEU A 266 -11.11 -27.44 -3.40
N PHE A 267 -10.58 -26.54 -2.57
CA PHE A 267 -11.18 -26.17 -1.30
C PHE A 267 -12.57 -25.54 -1.50
N MET A 268 -12.66 -24.53 -2.39
CA MET A 268 -13.93 -23.85 -2.66
C MET A 268 -15.00 -24.77 -3.25
N LYS A 269 -14.62 -25.71 -4.14
CA LYS A 269 -15.54 -26.75 -4.66
C LYS A 269 -16.16 -27.62 -3.57
N ASN A 270 -15.45 -27.80 -2.46
CA ASN A 270 -15.85 -28.66 -1.36
C ASN A 270 -16.26 -27.87 -0.11
N ILE A 271 -16.55 -26.58 -0.24
CA ILE A 271 -16.64 -25.70 0.92
C ILE A 271 -17.73 -26.11 1.91
N SER A 272 -18.88 -26.61 1.46
CA SER A 272 -19.93 -27.12 2.36
C SER A 272 -19.40 -28.25 3.25
N LYS A 273 -18.66 -29.19 2.65
CA LYS A 273 -18.02 -30.28 3.39
C LYS A 273 -16.93 -29.77 4.33
N MET A 274 -16.17 -28.76 3.91
CA MET A 274 -15.13 -28.16 4.75
C MET A 274 -15.74 -27.40 5.94
N LYS A 275 -16.86 -26.70 5.75
CA LYS A 275 -17.64 -26.07 6.81
C LYS A 275 -18.10 -27.10 7.84
N ASP A 276 -18.62 -28.24 7.38
CA ASP A 276 -19.03 -29.32 8.29
C ASP A 276 -17.86 -29.89 9.11
N ILE A 277 -16.67 -29.99 8.51
CA ILE A 277 -15.46 -30.51 9.19
C ILE A 277 -14.88 -29.50 10.18
N THR A 278 -14.86 -28.22 9.81
CA THR A 278 -14.07 -27.19 10.52
C THR A 278 -14.91 -26.24 11.37
N GLY A 279 -16.22 -26.15 11.12
CA GLY A 279 -17.12 -25.19 11.75
C GLY A 279 -16.95 -23.74 11.29
N ASN A 280 -15.99 -23.43 10.40
CA ASN A 280 -15.76 -22.07 9.89
C ASN A 280 -16.33 -21.90 8.47
N ASN A 281 -16.92 -20.72 8.22
CA ASN A 281 -17.47 -20.31 6.93
C ASN A 281 -16.47 -19.57 6.02
N TYR A 282 -15.29 -19.17 6.51
CA TYR A 282 -14.19 -18.53 5.76
C TYR A 282 -14.58 -17.27 4.98
N GLY A 283 -15.64 -16.59 5.43
CA GLY A 283 -16.22 -15.43 4.74
C GLY A 283 -16.76 -15.77 3.35
N ILE A 284 -17.12 -17.04 3.11
CA ILE A 284 -17.63 -17.53 1.84
C ILE A 284 -19.08 -18.00 2.04
N ASP A 285 -20.02 -17.37 1.33
CA ASP A 285 -21.41 -17.81 1.30
C ASP A 285 -21.54 -19.01 0.35
N SER A 286 -21.95 -20.16 0.89
CA SER A 286 -22.14 -21.39 0.11
C SER A 286 -23.20 -21.22 -0.99
N ASN A 287 -24.15 -20.30 -0.83
CA ASN A 287 -25.19 -20.04 -1.83
C ASN A 287 -24.69 -19.29 -3.07
N GLU A 288 -23.57 -18.55 -2.99
CA GLU A 288 -22.99 -17.83 -4.14
C GLU A 288 -22.50 -18.79 -5.24
N PHE A 289 -22.12 -20.03 -4.89
CA PHE A 289 -21.54 -21.01 -5.81
C PHE A 289 -22.56 -21.95 -6.47
N TYR A 290 -23.77 -22.05 -5.92
CA TYR A 290 -24.82 -22.90 -6.51
C TYR A 290 -25.52 -22.23 -7.71
N VAL A 291 -25.52 -20.89 -7.77
CA VAL A 291 -26.18 -20.14 -8.85
C VAL A 291 -25.41 -20.23 -10.18
N SER A 292 -24.11 -20.55 -10.17
CA SER A 292 -23.32 -20.71 -11.40
C SER A 292 -23.53 -22.07 -12.09
N LYS A 293 -24.03 -23.10 -11.38
CA LYS A 293 -24.29 -24.43 -11.95
C LYS A 293 -25.62 -24.53 -12.71
N THR A 294 -26.51 -23.54 -12.62
CA THR A 294 -27.81 -23.54 -13.31
C THR A 294 -27.86 -22.65 -14.56
N ARG A 295 -26.75 -22.00 -14.93
CA ARG A 295 -26.59 -21.31 -16.21
C ARG A 295 -25.54 -22.01 -17.08
N ASN A 296 -25.93 -23.13 -17.68
CA ASN A 296 -25.31 -23.54 -18.95
C ASN A 296 -25.73 -22.54 -20.03
N PRO A 297 -24.81 -21.87 -20.74
CA PRO A 297 -25.11 -21.42 -22.09
C PRO A 297 -25.26 -22.66 -22.99
N LEU A 298 -26.15 -22.53 -23.98
CA LEU A 298 -26.52 -23.50 -25.00
C LEU A 298 -25.35 -24.23 -25.66
#